data_AF-A0A383ANM3-F1
#
_entry.id   AF-A0A383ANM3-F1
#
_cell.length_a   1.000
_cell.length_b   1.000
_cell.length_c   1.000
_cell.angle_alpha   90.00
_cell.angle_beta   90.00
_cell.angle_gamma   90.00
#
_symmetry.space_group_name_H-M   'P 1'
#
loop_
_entity.id
_entity.type
_entity.pdbx_description
1 polymer ?
#
loop_
_entity_poly.entity_id
_entity_poly.type
_entity_poly.pdbx_seq_one_letter_code
_entity_poly.pdbx_strand_id
1 'polypeptide(L)' 'MAKDPNKEPERLQLMPDDLNFEPGFNIKTLWAALFVGFIMLPGAIYLGLVTGQSMAGGAEWVTLILFIEIAKRSF' A
#
# COMPACT_ATOMS: atom_id res chain seq x y z
N MET A 1 7.17 -37.36 -24.43
CA MET A 1 6.29 -36.18 -24.30
C MET A 1 6.76 -35.15 -25.31
N ALA A 2 6.12 -35.11 -26.48
CA ALA A 2 6.44 -34.12 -27.51
C ALA A 2 5.97 -32.75 -27.02
N LYS A 3 6.86 -31.74 -27.07
CA LYS A 3 6.52 -30.36 -26.77
C LYS A 3 5.84 -29.79 -28.02
N ASP A 4 4.52 -29.64 -27.97
CA ASP A 4 3.74 -29.07 -29.08
C ASP A 4 4.30 -27.68 -29.46
N PRO A 5 4.78 -27.50 -30.71
CA PRO A 5 5.44 -26.25 -31.14
C PRO A 5 4.47 -25.08 -31.36
N ASN A 6 3.15 -25.32 -31.30
CA ASN A 6 2.10 -24.31 -31.47
C ASN A 6 1.36 -23.95 -30.16
N LYS A 7 1.90 -24.36 -29.01
CA LYS A 7 1.34 -23.93 -27.72
C LYS A 7 1.99 -22.60 -27.35
N GLU A 8 1.40 -21.51 -27.84
CA GLU A 8 1.65 -20.16 -27.30
C GLU A 8 1.59 -20.30 -25.77
N PRO A 9 2.62 -19.85 -25.02
CA PRO A 9 2.59 -19.96 -23.58
C PRO A 9 1.34 -19.23 -23.13
N GLU A 10 0.37 -19.99 -22.61
CA GLU A 10 -0.92 -19.49 -22.14
C GLU A 10 -0.62 -18.32 -21.21
N ARG A 11 -0.66 -17.11 -21.76
CA ARG A 11 -0.28 -15.90 -21.03
C ARG A 11 -1.39 -15.80 -20.02
N LEU A 12 -1.10 -16.24 -18.79
CA LEU A 12 -1.98 -16.07 -17.64
C LEU A 12 -2.46 -14.62 -17.74
N GLN A 13 -3.72 -14.44 -18.12
CA GLN A 13 -4.30 -13.14 -18.41
C GLN A 13 -4.58 -12.48 -17.06
N LEU A 14 -3.49 -12.16 -16.35
CA LEU A 14 -3.48 -11.67 -14.97
C LEU A 14 -3.93 -10.21 -14.90
N MET A 15 -3.82 -9.49 -16.02
CA MET A 15 -4.15 -8.09 -16.15
C MET A 15 -4.80 -7.85 -17.52
N PRO A 16 -5.86 -7.04 -17.59
CA PRO A 16 -6.46 -6.60 -18.85
C PRO A 16 -5.43 -5.91 -19.75
N ASP A 17 -5.50 -6.19 -21.06
CA ASP A 17 -4.57 -5.64 -22.07
C ASP A 17 -4.77 -4.13 -22.30
N ASP A 18 -5.87 -3.55 -21.80
CA ASP A 18 -6.25 -2.14 -21.92
C ASP A 18 -5.84 -1.27 -20.72
N LEU A 19 -5.10 -1.82 -19.75
CA LEU A 19 -4.63 -1.04 -18.61
C LEU A 19 -3.50 -0.07 -19.01
N ASN A 20 -3.81 1.22 -18.89
CA ASN A 20 -2.79 2.27 -18.97
C ASN A 20 -2.03 2.35 -17.64
N PHE A 21 -0.69 2.37 -17.73
CA PHE A 21 0.15 2.56 -16.56
C PHE A 21 0.04 4.00 -16.05
N GLU A 22 -0.43 4.15 -14.81
CA GLU A 22 -0.40 5.44 -14.09
C GLU A 22 0.73 5.46 -13.05
N PRO A 23 1.59 6.48 -13.05
CA PRO A 23 2.63 6.62 -12.04
C PRO A 23 2.04 6.90 -10.64
N GLY A 24 2.26 5.98 -9.69
CA GLY A 24 1.87 6.16 -8.28
C GLY A 24 2.73 7.17 -7.51
N PHE A 25 3.91 7.54 -8.02
CA PHE A 25 4.74 8.58 -7.44
C PHE A 25 4.46 9.93 -8.10
N ASN A 26 3.62 10.73 -7.44
CA ASN A 26 3.24 12.06 -7.89
C ASN A 26 3.35 13.08 -6.74
N ILE A 27 3.05 14.34 -7.03
CA ILE A 27 3.12 15.41 -6.04
C ILE A 27 2.16 15.20 -4.86
N LYS A 28 1.03 14.50 -5.06
CA LYS A 28 0.11 14.13 -3.99
C LYS A 28 0.76 13.14 -3.03
N THR A 29 1.54 12.19 -3.57
CA THR A 29 2.34 11.23 -2.78
C THR A 29 3.38 11.94 -1.91
N LEU A 30 4.00 13.01 -2.43
CA LEU A 30 4.95 13.82 -1.66
C LEU A 30 4.27 14.52 -0.46
N TRP A 31 3.12 15.14 -0.68
CA TRP A 31 2.35 15.78 0.38
C TRP A 31 1.83 14.79 1.42
N ALA A 32 1.41 13.60 0.98
CA ALA A 32 1.00 12.52 1.88
C ALA A 32 2.16 12.06 2.76
N ALA A 33 3.36 11.88 2.20
CA ALA A 33 4.55 11.49 2.96
C ALA A 33 4.94 12.56 4.00
N LEU A 34 4.87 13.84 3.64
CA LEU A 34 5.10 14.96 4.55
C LEU A 34 4.11 14.95 5.72
N PHE A 35 2.82 14.76 5.45
CA PHE A 35 1.78 14.67 6.47
C PHE A 35 2.04 13.49 7.44
N VAL A 36 2.37 12.32 6.90
CA VAL A 36 2.65 11.14 7.72
C VAL A 36 3.88 11.37 8.62
N GLY A 37 4.96 11.92 8.05
CA GLY A 37 6.20 12.14 8.79
C GLY A 37 6.09 13.21 9.87
N PHE A 38 5.45 14.35 9.58
CA PHE A 38 5.42 15.49 10.51
C PHE A 38 4.22 15.52 11.45
N ILE A 39 3.11 14.87 11.09
CA ILE A 39 1.86 14.95 11.88
C ILE A 39 1.52 13.59 12.49
N MET A 40 1.45 12.53 11.69
CA MET A 40 1.07 11.20 12.19
C MET A 40 2.13 10.60 13.11
N LEU A 41 3.41 10.61 12.71
CA LEU A 41 4.46 9.97 13.49
C LEU A 41 4.67 10.63 14.88
N PRO A 42 4.75 11.97 15.00
CA PRO A 42 4.87 12.61 16.30
C PRO A 42 3.60 12.46 17.15
N GLY A 43 2.42 12.50 16.52
CA GLY A 43 1.14 12.27 17.19
C GLY A 43 1.04 10.86 17.79
N ALA A 44 1.46 9.84 17.06
CA ALA A 44 1.48 8.45 17.53
C ALA A 44 2.42 8.25 18.72
N ILE A 45 3.61 8.86 18.68
CA ILE A 45 4.58 8.81 19.80
C ILE A 45 4.00 9.50 21.03
N TYR A 46 3.40 10.68 20.88
CA TYR A 46 2.78 11.41 21.98
C TYR A 46 1.65 10.60 22.62
N LEU A 47 0.73 10.07 21.80
CA LEU A 47 -0.38 9.28 22.29
C LEU A 47 0.14 8.02 23.00
N GLY A 48 1.13 7.33 22.44
CA GLY A 48 1.76 6.15 23.04
C GLY A 48 2.47 6.41 24.37
N LEU A 49 2.97 7.63 24.60
CA LEU A 49 3.53 8.05 25.89
C LEU A 49 2.44 8.43 26.91
N VAL A 50 1.37 9.10 26.46
CA VAL A 50 0.27 9.56 27.33
C VAL A 50 -0.64 8.42 27.77
N THR A 51 -1.01 7.51 26.86
CA THR A 51 -1.92 6.40 27.16
C THR A 51 -1.21 5.16 27.70
N GLY A 52 0.13 5.19 27.71
CA GLY A 52 0.98 4.04 28.03
C GLY A 52 1.15 3.07 26.86
N GLN A 53 2.32 2.43 26.80
CA GLN A 53 2.78 1.57 25.69
C GLN A 53 1.93 0.30 25.44
N SER A 54 1.00 -0.05 26.33
CA SER A 54 0.28 -1.33 26.27
C SER A 54 -0.81 -1.43 25.20
N MET A 55 -1.35 -0.28 24.73
CA MET A 55 -2.38 -0.22 23.67
C MET A 55 -1.79 0.12 22.28
N ALA A 56 -0.56 0.63 22.22
CA ALA A 56 0.04 1.15 21.00
C ALA A 56 0.48 0.06 20.01
N GLY A 57 0.89 -1.11 20.52
CA GLY A 57 1.48 -2.16 19.69
C GLY A 57 0.55 -2.75 18.63
N GLY A 58 -0.77 -2.85 18.89
CA GLY A 58 -1.73 -3.42 17.93
C GLY A 58 -2.38 -2.38 17.02
N ALA A 59 -2.63 -1.17 17.53
CA ALA A 59 -3.32 -0.11 16.81
C ALA A 59 -2.52 0.42 15.61
N GLU A 60 -1.20 0.43 15.70
CA GLU A 60 -0.31 0.85 14.61
C GLU A 60 -0.43 -0.08 13.39
N TRP A 61 -0.37 -1.40 13.61
CA TRP A 61 -0.50 -2.38 12.53
C TRP A 61 -1.87 -2.32 11.84
N VAL A 62 -2.94 -2.14 12.61
CA VAL A 62 -4.30 -1.98 12.06
C VAL A 62 -4.38 -0.73 11.18
N THR A 63 -3.84 0.40 11.65
CA THR A 63 -3.85 1.65 10.89
C THR A 63 -3.05 1.54 9.60
N LEU A 64 -1.88 0.89 9.64
CA LEU A 64 -1.04 0.64 8.48
C LEU A 64 -1.75 -0.26 7.45
N ILE A 65 -2.40 -1.34 7.92
CA ILE A 65 -3.20 -2.23 7.06
C ILE A 65 -4.36 -1.47 6.41
N LEU A 66 -5.06 -0.63 7.15
CA LEU A 66 -6.16 0.18 6.61
C LEU A 66 -5.68 1.16 5.54
N PHE A 67 -4.54 1.83 5.75
CA PHE A 67 -3.96 2.70 4.71
C PHE A 67 -3.55 1.93 3.46
N ILE A 68 -2.96 0.74 3.61
CA ILE A 68 -2.63 -0.14 2.48
C ILE A 68 -3.90 -0.59 1.75
N GLU A 69 -4.95 -0.95 2.48
CA GLU A 69 -6.20 -1.40 1.88
C GLU A 69 -6.92 -0.27 1.14
N ILE A 70 -6.91 0.93 1.70
CA ILE A 70 -7.40 2.15 1.02
C ILE A 70 -6.57 2.43 -0.23
N ALA A 71 -5.24 2.35 -0.16
CA ALA A 71 -4.36 2.55 -1.29
C ALA A 71 -4.65 1.53 -2.41
N LYS A 72 -4.83 0.25 -2.06
CA LYS A 72 -5.22 -0.80 -3.00
C LYS A 72 -6.59 -0.60 -3.66
N ARG A 73 -7.50 0.16 -3.05
CA ARG A 73 -8.83 0.47 -3.60
C ARG A 73 -8.89 1.80 -4.34
N SER A 74 -7.91 2.67 -4.13
CA SER A 74 -7.89 4.01 -4.70
C SER A 74 -7.17 4.09 -6.05
N PHE A 75 -6.57 2.99 -6.48
CA PHE A 75 -5.94 2.75 -7.79
C PHE A 75 -6.50 1.44 -8.37
#